data_AF-A0A8J4A6G9-F1
#
_entry.id   AF-A0A8J4A6G9-F1
#
_cell.length_a   1.000
_cell.length_b   1.000
_cell.length_c   1.000
_cell.angle_alpha   90.00
_cell.angle_beta   90.00
_cell.angle_gamma   90.00
#
_symmetry.space_group_name_H-M   'P 1'
#
loop_
_entity.id
_entity.type
_entity.pdbx_description
1 polymer ?
#
loop_
_entity_poly.entity_id
_entity_poly.type
_entity_poly.pdbx_seq_one_letter_code
_entity_poly.pdbx_strand_id
1 'polypeptide(L)'
;MPRKPPSPADDALLAAAAARGVRVSAYQLERWRAAGLLPRNLVDRTGPGRGTTSVAPDEALDLAVWLARNDGPGRRRRDVALEAFEAGLPVPEPTVRKAWHDLVADIQLTGEHDTAAPADAEARGDWASEVAEQAAAAAHPVLMPRRIRRIDDRIQSIVPLWSLPEVAALDQGTDVEPVTPHQSAVFAGSALLGGGEVASGPEVARQFRAMLPAGAASPAASWMEHPDQRYGDPADMVTASGDHLIPVGDMREPLAELAGRSSLDLLRAALQAAKEMYEWAEAQCAAVEAELDSGELGEATTAWMTHAVSGLSRMLIVMAIRDRQPSVDDRAGAALMLLFLTDAVRRLPQFVPDVDTETLSVVFPPFLHDLAGLTPPHPPVLENVKT
;
A
#
# COMPACT_ATOMS: atom_id res chain seq x y z
N MET A 1 15.84 6.11 -36.43
CA MET A 1 14.87 6.29 -37.53
C MET A 1 13.76 5.28 -37.39
N PRO A 2 12.49 5.63 -37.67
CA PRO A 2 11.40 4.67 -37.67
C PRO A 2 11.66 3.57 -38.71
N ARG A 3 11.29 2.33 -38.40
CA ARG A 3 11.61 1.16 -39.25
C ARG A 3 10.75 1.08 -40.51
N LYS A 4 9.60 1.75 -40.49
CA LYS A 4 8.62 1.82 -41.59
C LYS A 4 8.02 3.23 -41.65
N PRO A 5 7.55 3.69 -42.83
CA PRO A 5 6.72 4.90 -42.89
C PRO A 5 5.48 4.75 -41.99
N PRO A 6 4.94 5.85 -41.44
CA PRO A 6 3.73 5.80 -40.62
C PRO A 6 2.58 5.17 -41.39
N SER A 7 1.72 4.40 -40.71
CA SER A 7 0.47 3.95 -41.31
C SER A 7 -0.53 5.12 -41.40
N PRO A 8 -1.57 5.06 -42.25
CA PRO A 8 -2.61 6.08 -42.29
C PRO A 8 -3.28 6.33 -40.93
N ALA A 9 -3.41 5.29 -40.09
CA ALA A 9 -3.88 5.42 -38.71
C ALA A 9 -2.91 6.21 -37.82
N ASP A 10 -1.61 6.04 -38.03
CA ASP A 10 -0.60 6.80 -37.30
C ASP A 10 -0.60 8.26 -37.75
N ASP A 11 -0.71 8.53 -39.05
CA ASP A 11 -0.83 9.91 -39.55
C ASP A 11 -2.06 10.61 -38.98
N ALA A 12 -3.20 9.92 -38.90
CA ALA A 12 -4.40 10.44 -38.25
C ALA A 12 -4.18 10.73 -36.75
N LEU A 13 -3.53 9.81 -36.03
CA LEU A 13 -3.21 9.97 -34.61
C LEU A 13 -2.23 11.13 -34.37
N LEU A 14 -1.21 11.27 -35.21
CA LEU A 14 -0.23 12.37 -35.18
C LEU A 14 -0.89 13.72 -35.45
N ALA A 15 -1.78 13.79 -36.45
CA ALA A 15 -2.53 15.00 -36.77
C ALA A 15 -3.48 15.38 -35.63
N ALA A 16 -4.18 14.41 -35.03
CA ALA A 16 -5.07 14.64 -33.90
C ALA A 16 -4.31 15.10 -32.64
N ALA A 17 -3.13 14.52 -32.35
CA ALA A 17 -2.28 14.97 -31.25
C ALA A 17 -1.77 16.40 -31.48
N ALA A 18 -1.36 16.72 -32.72
CA ALA A 18 -0.93 18.06 -33.11
C ALA A 18 -2.07 19.10 -32.96
N ALA A 19 -3.31 18.72 -33.30
CA ALA A 19 -4.49 19.56 -33.08
C ALA A 19 -4.75 19.87 -31.58
N ARG A 20 -4.26 19.01 -30.66
CA ARG A 20 -4.27 19.25 -29.22
C ARG A 20 -3.00 19.95 -28.70
N GLY A 21 -2.20 20.53 -29.60
CA GLY A 21 -1.00 21.29 -29.27
C GLY A 21 0.20 20.43 -28.86
N VAL A 22 0.16 19.12 -29.11
CA VAL A 22 1.22 18.19 -28.71
C VAL A 22 1.92 17.61 -29.93
N ARG A 23 3.25 17.76 -29.97
CA ARG A 23 4.06 17.21 -31.06
C ARG A 23 4.45 15.77 -30.70
N VAL A 24 3.94 14.83 -31.47
CA VAL A 24 4.34 13.42 -31.43
C VAL A 24 5.05 13.11 -32.74
N SER A 25 6.09 12.29 -32.69
CA SER A 25 6.76 11.74 -33.87
C SER A 25 6.35 10.30 -34.11
N ALA A 26 6.40 9.84 -35.37
CA ALA A 26 6.16 8.44 -35.70
C ALA A 26 7.10 7.49 -34.94
N TYR A 27 8.35 7.92 -34.69
CA TYR A 27 9.30 7.18 -33.87
C TYR A 27 8.85 7.02 -32.41
N GLN A 28 8.26 8.05 -31.81
CA GLN A 28 7.69 7.95 -30.46
C GLN A 28 6.54 6.94 -30.42
N LEU A 29 5.60 6.99 -31.38
CA LEU A 29 4.52 6.01 -31.48
C LEU A 29 5.05 4.57 -31.63
N GLU A 30 6.03 4.36 -32.51
CA GLU A 30 6.67 3.05 -32.69
C GLU A 30 7.31 2.57 -31.38
N ARG A 31 8.05 3.45 -30.69
CA ARG A 31 8.70 3.15 -29.42
C ARG A 31 7.70 2.80 -28.32
N TRP A 32 6.62 3.56 -28.17
CA TRP A 32 5.59 3.28 -27.16
C TRP A 32 4.86 1.97 -27.42
N ARG A 33 4.50 1.67 -28.67
CA ARG A 33 3.89 0.38 -29.02
C ARG A 33 4.84 -0.80 -28.83
N ALA A 34 6.12 -0.62 -29.16
CA ALA A 34 7.13 -1.64 -28.93
C ALA A 34 7.35 -1.92 -27.43
N ALA A 35 7.17 -0.89 -26.59
CA ALA A 35 7.21 -1.00 -25.15
C ALA A 35 5.90 -1.49 -24.51
N GLY A 36 4.83 -1.66 -25.28
CA GLY A 36 3.50 -2.02 -24.75
C GLY A 36 2.73 -0.87 -24.09
N LEU A 37 3.26 0.35 -24.10
CA LEU A 37 2.64 1.54 -23.48
C LEU A 37 1.47 2.10 -24.30
N LEU A 38 1.43 1.82 -25.59
CA LEU A 38 0.36 2.28 -26.49
C LEU A 38 -0.27 1.06 -27.18
N PRO A 39 -1.61 0.97 -27.27
CA PRO A 39 -2.28 -0.07 -28.05
C PRO A 39 -1.81 -0.11 -29.50
N ARG A 40 -1.80 -1.32 -30.08
CA ARG A 40 -1.56 -1.49 -31.51
C ARG A 40 -2.79 -1.06 -32.31
N ASN A 41 -2.57 -0.61 -33.54
CA ASN A 41 -3.68 -0.31 -34.45
C ASN A 41 -4.49 -1.57 -34.70
N LEU A 42 -5.81 -1.44 -34.69
CA LEU A 42 -6.74 -2.49 -35.06
C LEU A 42 -6.63 -2.71 -36.56
N VAL A 43 -6.61 -3.97 -36.97
CA VAL A 43 -6.48 -4.36 -38.37
C VAL A 43 -7.82 -4.93 -38.83
N ASP A 44 -8.51 -4.19 -39.70
CA ASP A 44 -9.73 -4.66 -40.34
C ASP A 44 -9.41 -5.21 -41.74
N ARG A 45 -9.76 -6.48 -41.96
CA ARG A 45 -9.63 -7.15 -43.25
C ARG A 45 -10.94 -6.98 -44.01
N THR A 46 -10.95 -6.07 -44.98
CA THR A 46 -12.13 -5.70 -45.77
C THR A 46 -12.60 -6.76 -46.79
N GLY A 47 -12.17 -8.02 -46.62
CA GLY A 47 -12.51 -9.17 -47.47
C GLY A 47 -11.46 -9.51 -48.56
N PRO A 48 -11.67 -10.60 -49.32
CA PRO A 48 -10.73 -11.07 -50.34
C PRO A 48 -10.48 -9.99 -51.41
N GLY A 49 -9.21 -9.65 -51.64
CA GLY A 49 -8.80 -8.69 -52.68
C GLY A 49 -9.05 -7.20 -52.37
N ARG A 50 -9.57 -6.86 -51.18
CA ARG A 50 -9.95 -5.47 -50.83
C ARG A 50 -8.96 -4.73 -49.92
N GLY A 51 -7.80 -5.33 -49.68
CA GLY A 51 -6.74 -4.74 -48.87
C GLY A 51 -6.94 -4.93 -47.36
N THR A 52 -6.21 -4.13 -46.58
CA THR A 52 -6.23 -4.17 -45.12
C THR A 52 -6.24 -2.74 -44.63
N THR A 53 -7.20 -2.37 -43.79
CA THR A 53 -7.31 -1.03 -43.22
C THR A 53 -6.88 -1.09 -41.77
N SER A 54 -6.02 -0.16 -41.35
CA SER A 54 -5.64 0.01 -39.95
C SER A 54 -6.40 1.19 -39.36
N VAL A 55 -6.95 1.03 -38.16
CA VAL A 55 -7.60 2.12 -37.41
C VAL A 55 -6.99 2.17 -36.01
N ALA A 56 -6.67 3.36 -35.51
CA ALA A 56 -6.22 3.52 -34.13
C ALA A 56 -7.44 3.37 -33.21
N PRO A 57 -7.34 2.67 -32.06
CA PRO A 57 -8.41 2.66 -31.06
C PRO A 57 -8.76 4.09 -30.64
N ASP A 58 -10.04 4.38 -30.40
CA ASP A 58 -10.52 5.72 -30.05
C ASP A 58 -9.79 6.30 -28.83
N GLU A 59 -9.48 5.44 -27.87
CA GLU A 59 -8.84 5.79 -26.60
C GLU A 59 -7.31 6.02 -26.74
N ALA A 60 -6.72 5.65 -27.89
CA ALA A 60 -5.26 5.76 -28.10
C ALA A 60 -4.78 7.21 -28.20
N LEU A 61 -5.65 8.16 -28.58
CA LEU A 61 -5.29 9.58 -28.68
C LEU A 61 -4.97 10.19 -27.32
N ASP A 62 -5.83 9.98 -26.32
CA ASP A 62 -5.65 10.55 -24.98
C ASP A 62 -4.38 10.01 -24.34
N LEU A 63 -4.14 8.70 -24.47
CA LEU A 63 -2.92 8.06 -24.00
C LEU A 63 -1.67 8.56 -24.75
N ALA A 64 -1.71 8.71 -26.07
CA ALA A 64 -0.57 9.24 -26.83
C ALA A 64 -0.23 10.69 -26.45
N VAL A 65 -1.25 11.53 -26.24
CA VAL A 65 -1.09 12.92 -25.78
C VAL A 65 -0.50 12.97 -24.38
N TRP A 66 -0.96 12.09 -23.48
CA TRP A 66 -0.41 11.97 -22.13
C TRP A 66 1.05 11.48 -22.15
N LEU A 67 1.35 10.43 -22.92
CA LEU A 67 2.71 9.90 -23.06
C LEU A 67 3.67 10.95 -23.61
N ALA A 68 3.25 11.75 -24.58
CA ALA A 68 4.08 12.82 -25.13
C ALA A 68 4.48 13.89 -24.09
N ARG A 69 3.65 14.08 -23.05
CA ARG A 69 3.90 15.05 -21.97
C ARG A 69 4.69 14.44 -20.82
N ASN A 70 4.54 13.14 -20.58
CA ASN A 70 5.04 12.49 -19.37
C ASN A 70 6.17 11.48 -19.62
N ASP A 71 6.32 10.90 -20.82
CA ASP A 71 7.41 9.97 -21.15
C ASP A 71 8.68 10.73 -21.55
N GLY A 72 9.38 11.25 -20.54
CA GLY A 72 10.65 11.95 -20.67
C GLY A 72 11.88 11.03 -20.67
N PRO A 73 13.07 11.54 -21.03
CA PRO A 73 14.33 10.81 -20.89
C PRO A 73 14.60 10.36 -19.45
N GLY A 74 15.14 9.15 -19.28
CA GLY A 74 15.52 8.60 -17.98
C GLY A 74 14.38 7.98 -17.17
N ARG A 75 13.12 8.12 -17.60
CA ARG A 75 11.98 7.51 -16.92
C ARG A 75 11.93 6.00 -17.14
N ARG A 76 11.62 5.25 -16.08
CA ARG A 76 11.37 3.81 -16.19
C ARG A 76 10.00 3.62 -16.85
N ARG A 77 9.92 2.63 -17.74
CA ARG A 77 8.67 2.35 -18.48
C ARG A 77 7.55 1.86 -17.56
N ARG A 78 7.91 1.14 -16.50
CA ARG A 78 6.99 0.72 -15.43
C ARG A 78 6.28 1.94 -14.85
N ASP A 79 7.04 2.91 -14.38
CA ASP A 79 6.54 4.14 -13.75
C ASP A 79 5.56 4.87 -14.67
N VAL A 80 5.95 5.04 -15.94
CA VAL A 80 5.11 5.68 -16.97
C VAL A 80 3.81 4.91 -17.20
N ALA A 81 3.85 3.57 -17.18
CA ALA A 81 2.67 2.73 -17.32
C ALA A 81 1.72 2.85 -16.12
N LEU A 82 2.27 2.79 -14.89
CA LEU A 82 1.49 2.89 -13.66
C LEU A 82 0.86 4.28 -13.51
N GLU A 83 1.58 5.35 -13.82
CA GLU A 83 1.02 6.72 -13.79
C GLU A 83 -0.08 6.93 -14.83
N ALA A 84 0.10 6.41 -16.06
CA ALA A 84 -0.94 6.48 -17.08
C ALA A 84 -2.19 5.70 -16.64
N PHE A 85 -1.98 4.54 -16.04
CA PHE A 85 -3.04 3.68 -15.53
C PHE A 85 -3.80 4.31 -14.34
N GLU A 86 -3.07 4.93 -13.40
CA GLU A 86 -3.60 5.74 -12.30
C GLU A 86 -4.43 6.90 -12.84
N ALA A 87 -3.97 7.57 -13.91
CA ALA A 87 -4.71 8.63 -14.59
C ALA A 87 -5.94 8.15 -15.39
N GLY A 88 -6.30 6.87 -15.30
CA GLY A 88 -7.48 6.30 -15.97
C GLY A 88 -7.31 6.07 -17.47
N LEU A 89 -6.07 6.09 -17.98
CA LEU A 89 -5.80 5.89 -19.40
C LEU A 89 -5.77 4.40 -19.79
N PRO A 90 -6.09 4.07 -21.04
CA PRO A 90 -6.22 2.69 -21.55
C PRO A 90 -4.86 2.03 -21.82
N VAL A 91 -4.01 1.93 -20.80
CA VAL A 91 -2.74 1.21 -20.91
C VAL A 91 -3.05 -0.28 -21.14
N PRO A 92 -2.43 -0.95 -22.13
CA PRO A 92 -2.68 -2.36 -22.38
C PRO A 92 -2.51 -3.21 -21.11
N GLU A 93 -3.50 -4.06 -20.80
CA GLU A 93 -3.50 -4.88 -19.58
C GLU A 93 -2.20 -5.67 -19.35
N PRO A 94 -1.61 -6.36 -20.35
CA PRO A 94 -0.37 -7.09 -20.13
C PRO A 94 0.78 -6.19 -19.65
N THR A 95 0.79 -4.92 -20.05
CA THR A 95 1.79 -3.93 -19.63
C THR A 95 1.55 -3.50 -18.19
N VAL A 96 0.29 -3.29 -17.77
CA VAL A 96 -0.06 -2.98 -16.38
C VAL A 96 0.29 -4.16 -15.47
N ARG A 97 -0.11 -5.38 -15.85
CA ARG A 97 0.22 -6.62 -15.12
C ARG A 97 1.73 -6.78 -14.94
N LYS A 98 2.48 -6.62 -16.03
CA LYS A 98 3.94 -6.68 -15.99
C LYS A 98 4.51 -5.61 -15.06
N ALA A 99 3.99 -4.39 -15.09
CA ALA A 99 4.44 -3.31 -14.23
C ALA A 99 4.29 -3.65 -12.74
N TRP A 100 3.18 -4.26 -12.33
CA TRP A 100 2.99 -4.74 -10.95
C TRP A 100 3.91 -5.91 -10.58
N HIS A 101 4.10 -6.89 -11.47
CA HIS A 101 5.03 -7.98 -11.21
C HIS A 101 6.48 -7.50 -11.10
N ASP A 102 6.90 -6.60 -11.99
CA ASP A 102 8.22 -5.97 -11.94
C ASP A 102 8.38 -5.17 -10.63
N LEU A 103 7.33 -4.50 -10.14
CA LEU A 103 7.35 -3.77 -8.86
C LEU A 103 7.61 -4.72 -7.69
N VAL A 104 6.90 -5.84 -7.61
CA VAL A 104 7.09 -6.84 -6.55
C VAL A 104 8.47 -7.48 -6.63
N ALA A 105 8.94 -7.80 -7.83
CA ALA A 105 10.27 -8.36 -8.04
C ALA A 105 11.41 -7.40 -7.64
N ASP A 106 11.19 -6.10 -7.79
CA ASP A 106 12.15 -5.05 -7.38
C ASP A 106 12.18 -4.82 -5.87
N ILE A 107 11.26 -5.40 -5.09
CA ILE A 107 11.36 -5.42 -3.61
C ILE A 107 12.50 -6.37 -3.25
N GLN A 108 13.71 -5.82 -3.14
CA GLN A 108 14.94 -6.56 -2.84
C GLN A 108 15.61 -5.96 -1.61
N LEU A 109 16.05 -6.83 -0.70
CA LEU A 109 16.84 -6.41 0.46
C LEU A 109 18.33 -6.40 0.13
N THR A 110 19.09 -5.50 0.77
CA THR A 110 20.56 -5.50 0.61
C THR A 110 21.13 -6.79 1.22
N GLY A 111 22.00 -7.48 0.47
CA GLY A 111 22.57 -8.78 0.87
C GLY A 111 21.80 -10.00 0.36
N GLU A 112 20.57 -9.81 -0.15
CA GLU A 112 19.72 -10.91 -0.61
C GLU A 112 20.33 -11.69 -1.78
N HIS A 113 21.00 -11.00 -2.71
CA HIS A 113 21.60 -11.64 -3.89
C HIS A 113 22.86 -12.47 -3.58
N ASP A 114 23.44 -12.32 -2.39
CA ASP A 114 24.69 -13.00 -2.05
C ASP A 114 24.47 -14.46 -1.67
N THR A 115 23.23 -14.86 -1.36
CA THR A 115 22.86 -16.21 -0.91
C THR A 115 21.49 -16.63 -1.46
N ALA A 116 21.35 -17.90 -1.84
CA ALA A 116 20.06 -18.42 -2.29
C ALA A 116 19.16 -18.74 -1.09
N ALA A 117 17.87 -18.37 -1.17
CA ALA A 117 16.89 -18.67 -0.15
C ALA A 117 16.78 -20.20 0.09
N PRO A 118 16.87 -20.67 1.35
CA PRO A 118 16.67 -22.08 1.67
C PRO A 118 15.25 -22.57 1.35
N ALA A 119 15.15 -23.85 1.00
CA ALA A 119 13.88 -24.53 0.77
C ALA A 119 13.23 -25.05 2.08
N ASP A 120 14.05 -25.29 3.10
CA ASP A 120 13.62 -25.68 4.43
C ASP A 120 13.15 -24.44 5.22
N ALA A 121 12.03 -24.57 5.95
CA ALA A 121 11.39 -23.46 6.66
C ALA A 121 12.25 -22.91 7.81
N GLU A 122 12.84 -23.79 8.63
CA GLU A 122 13.69 -23.40 9.76
C GLU A 122 14.93 -22.66 9.24
N ALA A 123 15.62 -23.25 8.25
CA ALA A 123 16.77 -22.62 7.61
C ALA A 123 16.40 -21.30 6.91
N ARG A 124 15.18 -21.17 6.38
CA ARG A 124 14.70 -19.93 5.76
C ARG A 124 14.50 -18.83 6.79
N GLY A 125 13.99 -19.13 7.99
CA GLY A 125 13.88 -18.16 9.08
C GLY A 125 15.23 -17.55 9.47
N ASP A 126 16.24 -18.39 9.66
CA ASP A 126 17.61 -17.96 9.97
C ASP A 126 18.20 -17.11 8.84
N TRP A 127 18.08 -17.57 7.59
CA TRP A 127 18.53 -16.82 6.41
C TRP A 127 17.83 -15.45 6.29
N ALA A 128 16.52 -15.41 6.48
CA ALA A 128 15.73 -14.18 6.43
C ALA A 128 16.16 -13.18 7.51
N SER A 129 16.50 -13.66 8.70
CA SER A 129 17.06 -12.85 9.79
C SER A 129 18.42 -12.25 9.40
N GLU A 130 19.33 -13.07 8.86
CA GLU A 130 20.67 -12.60 8.43
C GLU A 130 20.61 -11.56 7.30
N VAL A 131 19.78 -11.79 6.28
CA VAL A 131 19.59 -10.84 5.18
C VAL A 131 18.97 -9.54 5.70
N ALA A 132 17.97 -9.63 6.59
CA ALA A 132 17.34 -8.46 7.17
C ALA A 132 18.31 -7.66 8.06
N GLU A 133 19.21 -8.32 8.80
CA GLU A 133 20.26 -7.69 9.59
C GLU A 133 21.22 -6.88 8.70
N GLN A 134 21.66 -7.46 7.58
CA GLN A 134 22.50 -6.77 6.61
C GLN A 134 21.77 -5.58 5.98
N ALA A 135 20.51 -5.75 5.60
CA ALA A 135 19.69 -4.70 5.03
C ALA A 135 19.45 -3.56 6.02
N ALA A 136 19.13 -3.87 7.27
CA ALA A 136 18.94 -2.89 8.34
C ALA A 136 20.23 -2.13 8.67
N ALA A 137 21.38 -2.80 8.65
CA ALA A 137 22.68 -2.17 8.86
C ALA A 137 23.11 -1.25 7.71
N ALA A 138 22.73 -1.60 6.46
CA ALA A 138 22.95 -0.77 5.28
C ALA A 138 21.96 0.40 5.19
N ALA A 139 20.76 0.22 5.74
CA ALA A 139 19.76 1.26 5.85
C ALA A 139 20.03 2.18 7.05
N HIS A 140 19.48 3.40 7.02
CA HIS A 140 19.36 4.25 8.20
C HIS A 140 17.89 4.29 8.62
N PRO A 141 17.36 3.19 9.17
CA PRO A 141 15.93 3.04 9.36
C PRO A 141 15.39 4.09 10.33
N VAL A 142 14.21 4.60 10.00
CA VAL A 142 13.45 5.51 10.85
C VAL A 142 12.14 4.82 11.21
N LEU A 143 12.04 4.37 12.45
CA LEU A 143 10.83 3.77 13.00
C LEU A 143 9.66 4.77 12.93
N MET A 144 9.83 5.92 13.60
CA MET A 144 8.83 6.98 13.67
C MET A 144 9.32 8.29 13.05
N PRO A 145 8.63 8.82 12.02
CA PRO A 145 8.88 10.15 11.47
C PRO A 145 8.93 11.22 12.57
N ARG A 146 9.88 12.16 12.44
CA ARG A 146 10.07 13.24 13.42
C ARG A 146 8.81 14.07 13.67
N ARG A 147 7.97 14.25 12.64
CA ARG A 147 6.72 15.02 12.76
C ARG A 147 5.74 14.34 13.73
N ILE A 148 5.53 13.03 13.54
CA ILE A 148 4.64 12.21 14.37
C ILE A 148 5.10 12.25 15.83
N ARG A 149 6.40 12.02 16.10
CA ARG A 149 6.95 12.09 17.46
C ARG A 149 6.71 13.44 18.15
N ARG A 150 6.91 14.56 17.43
CA ARG A 150 6.65 15.90 17.99
C ARG A 150 5.17 16.11 18.33
N ILE A 151 4.26 15.59 17.52
CA ILE A 151 2.82 15.67 17.80
C ILE A 151 2.53 14.89 19.09
N ASP A 152 3.03 13.66 19.20
CA ASP A 152 2.81 12.83 20.38
C ASP A 152 3.39 13.44 21.66
N ASP A 153 4.62 13.97 21.60
CA ASP A 153 5.28 14.65 22.72
C ASP A 153 4.48 15.87 23.19
N ARG A 154 3.91 16.64 22.24
CA ARG A 154 3.07 17.79 22.54
C ARG A 154 1.75 17.37 23.19
N ILE A 155 1.06 16.35 22.66
CA ILE A 155 -0.16 15.81 23.27
C ILE A 155 0.12 15.34 24.69
N GLN A 156 1.18 14.55 24.88
CA GLN A 156 1.57 14.00 26.19
C GLN A 156 1.90 15.10 27.20
N SER A 157 2.44 16.25 26.75
CA SER A 157 2.73 17.39 27.63
C SER A 157 1.48 18.11 28.15
N ILE A 158 0.34 17.96 27.46
CA ILE A 158 -0.92 18.62 27.81
C ILE A 158 -1.80 17.68 28.63
N VAL A 159 -1.92 16.42 28.19
CA VAL A 159 -2.73 15.41 28.87
C VAL A 159 -2.01 14.05 28.85
N PRO A 160 -1.89 13.35 30.00
CA PRO A 160 -1.31 12.02 30.05
C PRO A 160 -2.30 10.95 29.54
N LEU A 161 -2.89 11.16 28.35
CA LEU A 161 -3.97 10.33 27.81
C LEU A 161 -3.51 8.90 27.49
N TRP A 162 -2.20 8.72 27.27
CA TRP A 162 -1.60 7.42 27.02
C TRP A 162 -1.67 6.47 28.22
N SER A 163 -1.96 7.00 29.42
CA SER A 163 -2.11 6.24 30.67
C SER A 163 -3.51 6.34 31.29
N LEU A 164 -4.54 6.63 30.49
CA LEU A 164 -5.92 6.55 30.96
C LEU A 164 -6.22 5.16 31.55
N PRO A 165 -6.75 5.05 32.78
CA PRO A 165 -7.00 3.78 33.44
C PRO A 165 -7.87 2.83 32.60
N GLU A 166 -8.84 3.36 31.84
CA GLU A 166 -9.74 2.57 31.00
C GLU A 166 -9.00 1.93 29.83
N VAL A 167 -8.07 2.65 29.20
CA VAL A 167 -7.25 2.11 28.09
C VAL A 167 -6.16 1.18 28.64
N ALA A 168 -5.53 1.56 29.76
CA ALA A 168 -4.55 0.73 30.44
C ALA A 168 -5.14 -0.59 30.94
N ALA A 169 -6.41 -0.63 31.34
CA ALA A 169 -7.09 -1.86 31.72
C ALA A 169 -7.30 -2.84 30.55
N LEU A 170 -7.22 -2.37 29.31
CA LEU A 170 -7.28 -3.19 28.10
C LEU A 170 -5.90 -3.67 27.63
N ASP A 171 -4.82 -3.24 28.27
CA ASP A 171 -3.45 -3.63 27.95
C ASP A 171 -2.84 -4.48 29.07
N GLN A 172 -2.64 -5.77 28.78
CA GLN A 172 -2.02 -6.72 29.72
C GLN A 172 -0.49 -6.71 29.66
N GLY A 173 0.11 -6.14 28.61
CA GLY A 173 1.55 -6.11 28.41
C GLY A 173 2.17 -4.92 29.14
N THR A 174 2.86 -5.19 30.25
CA THR A 174 3.39 -4.14 31.13
C THR A 174 4.91 -3.94 31.03
N ASP A 175 5.62 -4.78 30.29
CA ASP A 175 7.09 -4.74 30.24
C ASP A 175 7.62 -5.20 28.88
N VAL A 176 7.63 -4.29 27.91
CA VAL A 176 8.20 -4.56 26.58
C VAL A 176 9.46 -3.74 26.40
N GLU A 177 10.56 -4.45 26.15
CA GLU A 177 11.84 -3.84 25.82
C GLU A 177 11.67 -2.88 24.61
N PRO A 178 12.17 -1.63 24.71
CA PRO A 178 12.03 -0.68 23.61
C PRO A 178 12.65 -1.20 22.31
N VAL A 179 11.88 -1.19 21.23
CA VAL A 179 12.38 -1.56 19.90
C VAL A 179 13.14 -0.40 19.29
N THR A 180 14.38 -0.66 18.91
CA THR A 180 15.20 0.29 18.16
C THR A 180 14.77 0.36 16.69
N PRO A 181 15.04 1.47 15.97
CA PRO A 181 14.78 1.51 14.53
C PRO A 181 15.46 0.41 13.73
N HIS A 182 16.64 -0.04 14.17
CA HIS A 182 17.35 -1.18 13.58
C HIS A 182 16.55 -2.47 13.74
N GLN A 183 16.16 -2.84 14.98
CA GLN A 183 15.36 -4.04 15.24
C GLN A 183 14.03 -4.04 14.49
N SER A 184 13.38 -2.88 14.32
CA SER A 184 12.16 -2.78 13.52
C SER A 184 12.41 -3.04 12.03
N ALA A 185 13.53 -2.56 11.48
CA ALA A 185 13.92 -2.82 10.10
C ALA A 185 14.30 -4.30 9.89
N VAL A 186 14.98 -4.91 10.85
CA VAL A 186 15.26 -6.35 10.86
C VAL A 186 13.96 -7.14 10.82
N PHE A 187 13.04 -6.84 11.75
CA PHE A 187 11.73 -7.49 11.76
C PHE A 187 10.99 -7.33 10.43
N ALA A 188 10.92 -6.12 9.87
CA ALA A 188 10.22 -5.87 8.61
C ALA A 188 10.85 -6.66 7.44
N GLY A 189 12.19 -6.74 7.39
CA GLY A 189 12.90 -7.52 6.39
C GLY A 189 12.68 -9.03 6.56
N SER A 190 12.74 -9.53 7.79
CA SER A 190 12.53 -10.96 8.05
C SER A 190 11.08 -11.37 7.84
N ALA A 191 10.10 -10.53 8.20
CA ALA A 191 8.69 -10.75 7.91
C ALA A 191 8.40 -10.73 6.41
N LEU A 192 9.08 -9.88 5.63
CA LEU A 192 8.98 -9.88 4.17
C LEU A 192 9.47 -11.22 3.57
N LEU A 193 10.57 -11.77 4.08
CA LEU A 193 11.22 -12.97 3.52
C LEU A 193 10.69 -14.31 4.08
N GLY A 194 10.20 -14.32 5.32
CA GLY A 194 9.72 -15.52 6.03
C GLY A 194 8.22 -15.53 6.33
N GLY A 195 7.52 -14.40 6.18
CA GLY A 195 6.08 -14.33 6.36
C GLY A 195 5.65 -14.68 7.78
N GLY A 196 4.57 -15.46 7.91
CA GLY A 196 4.00 -15.88 9.18
C GLY A 196 4.93 -16.70 10.08
N GLU A 197 5.97 -17.35 9.52
CA GLU A 197 6.96 -18.10 10.31
C GLU A 197 7.84 -17.19 11.18
N VAL A 198 8.02 -15.93 10.75
CA VAL A 198 8.82 -14.93 11.47
C VAL A 198 7.95 -13.84 12.11
N ALA A 199 6.79 -13.56 11.52
CA ALA A 199 5.85 -12.54 11.97
C ALA A 199 4.78 -13.09 12.94
N SER A 200 5.22 -13.70 14.04
CA SER A 200 4.30 -14.17 15.11
C SER A 200 3.52 -13.01 15.74
N GLY A 201 2.38 -13.31 16.37
CA GLY A 201 1.57 -12.34 17.10
C GLY A 201 2.39 -11.49 18.07
N PRO A 202 3.19 -12.07 18.99
CA PRO A 202 4.04 -11.33 19.91
C PRO A 202 5.08 -10.42 19.21
N GLU A 203 5.67 -10.84 18.09
CA GLU A 203 6.64 -10.00 17.37
C GLU A 203 5.96 -8.83 16.63
N VAL A 204 4.79 -9.06 16.02
CA VAL A 204 3.97 -7.99 15.44
C VAL A 204 3.50 -7.01 16.53
N ALA A 205 3.06 -7.52 17.67
CA ALA A 205 2.66 -6.73 18.84
C ALA A 205 3.79 -5.81 19.31
N ARG A 206 5.02 -6.35 19.37
CA ARG A 206 6.21 -5.58 19.72
C ARG A 206 6.43 -4.41 18.78
N GLN A 207 6.22 -4.59 17.47
CA GLN A 207 6.28 -3.48 16.51
C GLN A 207 5.17 -2.44 16.72
N PHE A 208 3.96 -2.89 17.03
CA PHE A 208 2.85 -1.96 17.30
C PHE A 208 3.15 -1.10 18.53
N ARG A 209 3.65 -1.70 19.62
CA ARG A 209 4.10 -0.95 20.81
C ARG A 209 5.21 0.04 20.47
N ALA A 210 6.14 -0.33 19.60
CA ALA A 210 7.24 0.53 19.19
C ALA A 210 6.80 1.80 18.43
N MET A 211 5.61 1.78 17.80
CA MET A 211 5.04 2.93 17.09
C MET A 211 4.24 3.88 17.99
N LEU A 212 4.02 3.49 19.24
CA LEU A 212 3.29 4.27 20.23
C LEU A 212 4.23 5.18 21.05
N PRO A 213 3.68 6.24 21.66
CA PRO A 213 4.41 7.03 22.63
C PRO A 213 4.83 6.20 23.84
N ALA A 214 5.94 6.57 24.48
CA ALA A 214 6.45 5.83 25.64
C ALA A 214 5.41 5.76 26.76
N GLY A 215 5.14 4.56 27.26
CA GLY A 215 4.16 4.31 28.32
C GLY A 215 2.70 4.28 27.86
N ALA A 216 2.43 4.35 26.55
CA ALA A 216 1.09 4.21 26.02
C ALA A 216 0.61 2.76 26.08
N ALA A 217 -0.62 2.58 26.55
CA ALA A 217 -1.32 1.32 26.46
C ALA A 217 -1.64 0.96 25.00
N SER A 218 -1.50 -0.32 24.66
CA SER A 218 -1.77 -0.88 23.34
C SER A 218 -2.71 -2.08 23.42
N PRO A 219 -4.04 -1.86 23.44
CA PRO A 219 -5.01 -2.96 23.40
C PRO A 219 -4.80 -3.88 22.20
N ALA A 220 -4.44 -3.32 21.03
CA ALA A 220 -4.16 -4.09 19.82
C ALA A 220 -2.93 -5.02 19.98
N ALA A 221 -1.84 -4.52 20.56
CA ALA A 221 -0.67 -5.36 20.83
C ALA A 221 -0.94 -6.37 21.94
N SER A 222 -1.65 -5.97 23.01
CA SER A 222 -2.05 -6.87 24.08
C SER A 222 -2.88 -8.05 23.59
N TRP A 223 -3.78 -7.82 22.62
CA TRP A 223 -4.57 -8.89 22.02
C TRP A 223 -3.69 -9.90 21.26
N MET A 224 -2.64 -9.42 20.59
CA MET A 224 -1.70 -10.27 19.85
C MET A 224 -0.71 -11.02 20.77
N GLU A 225 -0.33 -10.43 21.90
CA GLU A 225 0.55 -11.07 22.92
C GLU A 225 -0.17 -12.06 23.80
N HIS A 226 -1.44 -11.76 24.09
CA HIS A 226 -2.30 -12.54 24.95
C HIS A 226 -3.57 -12.89 24.19
N PRO A 227 -3.46 -13.70 23.11
CA PRO A 227 -4.63 -14.22 22.43
C PRO A 227 -5.52 -14.86 23.49
N ASP A 228 -6.77 -14.40 23.58
CA ASP A 228 -7.73 -15.08 24.42
C ASP A 228 -7.92 -16.50 23.87
N GLN A 229 -8.47 -17.42 24.67
CA GLN A 229 -8.77 -18.77 24.15
C GLN A 229 -9.75 -18.74 22.96
N ARG A 230 -10.36 -17.58 22.66
CA ARG A 230 -11.35 -17.41 21.61
C ARG A 230 -10.71 -17.22 20.24
N TYR A 231 -9.57 -16.53 20.15
CA TYR A 231 -8.86 -16.29 18.89
C TYR A 231 -7.40 -16.69 19.01
N GLY A 232 -6.92 -17.59 18.15
CA GLY A 232 -5.52 -18.01 18.11
C GLY A 232 -4.59 -16.90 17.62
N ASP A 233 -3.28 -17.13 17.72
CA ASP A 233 -2.26 -16.23 17.14
C ASP A 233 -2.55 -16.03 15.63
N PRO A 234 -2.62 -14.79 15.12
CA PRO A 234 -2.80 -14.51 13.70
C PRO A 234 -1.88 -15.29 12.75
N ALA A 235 -0.65 -15.61 13.18
CA ALA A 235 0.29 -16.42 12.40
C ALA A 235 -0.14 -17.90 12.26
N ASP A 236 -0.86 -18.41 13.25
CA ASP A 236 -1.37 -19.79 13.30
C ASP A 236 -2.79 -19.93 12.72
N MET A 237 -3.42 -18.82 12.32
CA MET A 237 -4.77 -18.84 11.77
C MET A 237 -4.76 -19.40 10.35
N VAL A 238 -5.33 -20.59 10.19
CA VAL A 238 -5.45 -21.32 8.92
C VAL A 238 -6.92 -21.65 8.64
N THR A 239 -7.39 -21.38 7.42
CA THR A 239 -8.74 -21.78 6.99
C THR A 239 -8.83 -23.29 6.75
N ALA A 240 -10.05 -23.80 6.53
CA ALA A 240 -10.26 -25.19 6.10
C ALA A 240 -9.62 -25.52 4.74
N SER A 241 -9.38 -24.52 3.88
CA SER A 241 -8.68 -24.66 2.60
C SER A 241 -7.15 -24.63 2.73
N GLY A 242 -6.61 -24.37 3.93
CA GLY A 242 -5.18 -24.22 4.15
C GLY A 242 -4.65 -22.80 3.93
N ASP A 243 -5.53 -21.81 3.79
CA ASP A 243 -5.10 -20.42 3.60
C ASP A 243 -4.73 -19.80 4.95
N HIS A 244 -3.54 -19.22 5.04
CA HIS A 244 -3.10 -18.51 6.24
C HIS A 244 -3.60 -17.06 6.24
N LEU A 245 -3.89 -16.51 7.42
CA LEU A 245 -4.17 -15.07 7.55
C LEU A 245 -2.92 -14.25 7.19
N ILE A 246 -1.79 -14.59 7.80
CA ILE A 246 -0.45 -14.12 7.41
C ILE A 246 0.20 -15.21 6.56
N PRO A 247 0.46 -14.98 5.26
CA PRO A 247 1.08 -15.98 4.40
C PRO A 247 2.42 -16.47 4.94
N VAL A 248 2.68 -17.77 4.78
CA VAL A 248 3.96 -18.39 5.13
C VAL A 248 4.96 -18.21 3.99
N GLY A 249 6.23 -17.97 4.33
CA GLY A 249 7.31 -17.83 3.36
C GLY A 249 7.46 -16.41 2.81
N ASP A 250 7.96 -16.29 1.59
CA ASP A 250 8.30 -14.99 1.01
C ASP A 250 7.02 -14.23 0.64
N MET A 251 6.77 -13.11 1.32
CA MET A 251 5.59 -12.27 1.13
C MET A 251 5.49 -11.65 -0.26
N ARG A 252 6.56 -11.66 -1.05
CA ARG A 252 6.51 -11.22 -2.45
C ARG A 252 5.69 -12.18 -3.32
N GLU A 253 5.66 -13.47 -3.01
CA GLU A 253 4.83 -14.44 -3.73
C GLU A 253 3.33 -14.13 -3.63
N PRO A 254 2.71 -14.01 -2.44
CA PRO A 254 1.31 -13.66 -2.32
C PRO A 254 1.00 -12.24 -2.82
N LEU A 255 1.93 -11.28 -2.72
CA LEU A 255 1.75 -9.95 -3.32
C LEU A 255 1.73 -10.01 -4.86
N ALA A 256 2.60 -10.80 -5.48
CA ALA A 256 2.62 -11.02 -6.92
C ALA A 256 1.36 -11.77 -7.39
N GLU A 257 0.91 -12.77 -6.64
CA GLU A 257 -0.34 -13.48 -6.91
C GLU A 257 -1.54 -12.54 -6.82
N LEU A 258 -1.61 -11.73 -5.76
CA LEU A 258 -2.65 -10.73 -5.54
C LEU A 258 -2.71 -9.73 -6.70
N ALA A 259 -1.56 -9.23 -7.15
CA ALA A 259 -1.46 -8.37 -8.33
C ALA A 259 -1.91 -9.06 -9.63
N GLY A 260 -1.60 -10.35 -9.77
CA GLY A 260 -1.98 -11.16 -10.93
C GLY A 260 -3.49 -11.42 -11.01
N ARG A 261 -4.13 -11.76 -9.88
CA ARG A 261 -5.55 -12.14 -9.82
C ARG A 261 -6.53 -10.97 -9.69
N SER A 262 -6.08 -9.81 -9.20
CA SER A 262 -6.95 -8.64 -9.02
C SER A 262 -7.48 -8.10 -10.36
N SER A 263 -8.70 -7.58 -10.40
CA SER A 263 -9.18 -6.87 -11.60
C SER A 263 -8.40 -5.57 -11.80
N LEU A 264 -8.34 -5.06 -13.04
CA LEU A 264 -7.72 -3.76 -13.29
C LEU A 264 -8.43 -2.63 -12.53
N ASP A 265 -9.75 -2.69 -12.40
CA ASP A 265 -10.49 -1.67 -11.64
C ASP A 265 -10.12 -1.71 -10.16
N LEU A 266 -9.90 -2.90 -9.59
CA LEU A 266 -9.44 -3.04 -8.20
C LEU A 266 -8.00 -2.54 -8.03
N LEU A 267 -7.10 -2.83 -8.96
CA LEU A 267 -5.72 -2.29 -8.94
C LEU A 267 -5.70 -0.76 -9.05
N ARG A 268 -6.59 -0.18 -9.87
CA ARG A 268 -6.73 1.28 -9.98
C ARG A 268 -7.32 1.88 -8.71
N ALA A 269 -8.36 1.26 -8.15
CA ALA A 269 -8.94 1.69 -6.88
C ALA A 269 -7.90 1.66 -5.75
N ALA A 270 -7.01 0.66 -5.73
CA ALA A 270 -5.93 0.60 -4.76
C ALA A 270 -4.88 1.71 -4.93
N LEU A 271 -4.50 2.06 -6.17
CA LEU A 271 -3.63 3.21 -6.42
C LEU A 271 -4.27 4.52 -5.95
N GLN A 272 -5.57 4.69 -6.21
CA GLN A 272 -6.31 5.85 -5.75
C GLN A 272 -6.39 5.89 -4.21
N ALA A 273 -6.67 4.76 -3.56
CA ALA A 273 -6.67 4.64 -2.11
C ALA A 273 -5.28 4.93 -1.51
N ALA A 274 -4.21 4.50 -2.16
CA ALA A 274 -2.84 4.83 -1.73
C ALA A 274 -2.58 6.33 -1.82
N LYS A 275 -2.99 7.01 -2.90
CA LYS A 275 -2.92 8.46 -3.01
C LYS A 275 -3.71 9.16 -1.89
N GLU A 276 -4.95 8.74 -1.67
CA GLU A 276 -5.81 9.27 -0.60
C GLU A 276 -5.23 9.03 0.79
N MET A 277 -4.53 7.92 1.03
CA MET A 277 -3.81 7.66 2.27
C MET A 277 -2.74 8.71 2.55
N TYR A 278 -1.95 9.11 1.55
CA TYR A 278 -0.95 10.18 1.73
C TYR A 278 -1.59 11.52 2.04
N GLU A 279 -2.64 11.90 1.30
CA GLU A 279 -3.39 13.14 1.53
C GLU A 279 -4.05 13.15 2.91
N TRP A 280 -4.66 12.03 3.30
CA TRP A 280 -5.29 11.84 4.61
C TRP A 280 -4.27 11.96 5.75
N ALA A 281 -3.12 11.27 5.67
CA ALA A 281 -2.12 11.31 6.74
C ALA A 281 -1.55 12.72 6.95
N GLU A 282 -1.30 13.46 5.86
CA GLU A 282 -0.88 14.86 5.91
C GLU A 282 -1.96 15.76 6.54
N ALA A 283 -3.23 15.56 6.18
CA ALA A 283 -4.36 16.27 6.76
C ALA A 283 -4.52 15.98 8.27
N GLN A 284 -4.38 14.72 8.68
CA GLN A 284 -4.40 14.32 10.10
C GLN A 284 -3.32 15.04 10.90
N CYS A 285 -2.07 15.05 10.39
CA CYS A 285 -0.98 15.75 11.05
C CYS A 285 -1.21 17.26 11.12
N ALA A 286 -1.70 17.88 10.05
CA ALA A 286 -1.96 19.32 10.02
C ALA A 286 -3.10 19.73 10.97
N ALA A 287 -4.16 18.92 11.05
CA ALA A 287 -5.32 19.21 11.90
C ALA A 287 -4.96 19.12 13.39
N VAL A 288 -4.23 18.08 13.82
CA VAL A 288 -3.78 17.95 15.21
C VAL A 288 -2.75 19.02 15.58
N GLU A 289 -1.85 19.39 14.66
CA GLU A 289 -0.92 20.50 14.88
C GLU A 289 -1.67 21.83 15.09
N ALA A 290 -2.75 22.09 14.34
CA ALA A 290 -3.56 23.29 14.50
C ALA A 290 -4.26 23.38 15.87
N GLU A 291 -4.83 22.27 16.36
CA GLU A 291 -5.40 22.20 17.72
C GLU A 291 -4.34 22.39 18.81
N LEU A 292 -3.18 21.76 18.63
CA LEU A 292 -2.07 21.93 19.57
C LEU A 292 -1.50 23.36 19.58
N ASP A 293 -1.57 24.08 18.46
CA ASP A 293 -1.14 25.47 18.33
C ASP A 293 -2.17 26.45 18.93
N SER A 294 -3.47 26.13 18.89
CA SER A 294 -4.52 26.91 19.54
C SER A 294 -4.59 26.68 21.05
N GLY A 295 -4.09 25.53 21.53
CA GLY A 295 -4.20 25.11 22.93
C GLY A 295 -5.56 24.50 23.28
N GLU A 296 -6.41 24.26 22.28
CA GLU A 296 -7.74 23.67 22.43
C GLU A 296 -7.75 22.28 21.78
N LEU A 297 -7.67 21.23 22.60
CA LEU A 297 -7.75 19.85 22.12
C LEU A 297 -9.19 19.52 21.71
N GLY A 298 -9.37 18.99 20.51
CA GLY A 298 -10.67 18.72 19.90
C GLY A 298 -10.76 17.38 19.21
N GLU A 299 -11.50 17.36 18.10
CA GLU A 299 -11.79 16.16 17.31
C GLU A 299 -10.54 15.60 16.65
N ALA A 300 -9.61 16.44 16.18
CA ALA A 300 -8.41 15.97 15.49
C ALA A 300 -7.44 15.28 16.47
N THR A 301 -7.27 15.83 17.67
CA THR A 301 -6.50 15.19 18.74
C THR A 301 -7.15 13.86 19.14
N THR A 302 -8.49 13.82 19.25
CA THR A 302 -9.22 12.59 19.56
C THR A 302 -9.01 11.53 18.49
N ALA A 303 -9.18 11.87 17.21
CA ALA A 303 -8.93 10.98 16.08
C ALA A 303 -7.48 10.48 16.06
N TRP A 304 -6.50 11.36 16.28
CA TRP A 304 -5.08 11.01 16.35
C TRP A 304 -4.80 9.94 17.41
N MET A 305 -5.40 10.08 18.60
CA MET A 305 -5.27 9.09 19.68
C MET A 305 -5.95 7.77 19.32
N THR A 306 -7.15 7.81 18.75
CA THR A 306 -7.84 6.60 18.27
C THR A 306 -6.99 5.86 17.24
N HIS A 307 -6.36 6.58 16.31
CA HIS A 307 -5.46 6.00 15.32
C HIS A 307 -4.26 5.33 15.98
N ALA A 308 -3.64 5.96 16.98
CA ALA A 308 -2.56 5.36 17.77
C ALA A 308 -3.00 4.05 18.42
N VAL A 309 -4.11 4.05 19.18
CA VAL A 309 -4.62 2.86 19.89
C VAL A 309 -4.97 1.70 18.93
N SER A 310 -5.47 2.00 17.73
CA SER A 310 -5.83 0.96 16.75
C SER A 310 -4.66 0.19 16.14
N GLY A 311 -3.44 0.74 16.18
CA GLY A 311 -2.24 0.17 15.52
C GLY A 311 -2.25 0.31 14.00
N LEU A 312 -3.29 -0.17 13.30
CA LEU A 312 -3.35 -0.20 11.84
C LEU A 312 -3.35 1.21 11.22
N SER A 313 -4.26 2.09 11.67
CA SER A 313 -4.31 3.47 11.18
C SER A 313 -3.00 4.19 11.44
N ARG A 314 -2.38 3.94 12.60
CA ARG A 314 -1.08 4.50 12.97
C ARG A 314 0.02 4.04 12.02
N MET A 315 0.08 2.74 11.70
CA MET A 315 1.04 2.20 10.74
C MET A 315 0.90 2.87 9.36
N LEU A 316 -0.33 3.10 8.89
CA LEU A 316 -0.59 3.77 7.62
C LEU A 316 -0.15 5.25 7.63
N ILE A 317 -0.37 5.98 8.74
CA ILE A 317 0.16 7.35 8.90
C ILE A 317 1.69 7.33 8.88
N VAL A 318 2.33 6.39 9.59
CA VAL A 318 3.80 6.26 9.62
C VAL A 318 4.34 5.99 8.22
N MET A 319 3.73 5.08 7.47
CA MET A 319 4.10 4.76 6.10
C MET A 319 3.95 5.98 5.18
N ALA A 320 2.84 6.70 5.26
CA ALA A 320 2.57 7.87 4.43
C ALA A 320 3.51 9.06 4.72
N ILE A 321 3.80 9.35 5.99
CA ILE A 321 4.58 10.53 6.39
C ILE A 321 6.10 10.35 6.21
N ARG A 322 6.58 9.11 6.01
CA ARG A 322 7.99 8.86 5.68
C ARG A 322 8.40 9.57 4.38
N ASP A 323 7.53 9.54 3.37
CA ASP A 323 7.81 10.10 2.04
C ASP A 323 6.83 11.23 1.69
N ARG A 324 7.26 12.48 1.87
CA ARG A 324 6.42 13.68 1.61
C ARG A 324 5.96 13.82 0.16
N GLN A 325 6.68 13.22 -0.77
CA GLN A 325 6.38 13.25 -2.20
C GLN A 325 6.61 11.84 -2.75
N PRO A 326 5.67 10.92 -2.51
CA PRO A 326 5.86 9.53 -2.89
C PRO A 326 5.98 9.43 -4.41
N SER A 327 6.99 8.70 -4.86
CA SER A 327 7.10 8.32 -6.27
C SER A 327 5.93 7.40 -6.66
N VAL A 328 5.75 7.14 -7.96
CA VAL A 328 4.72 6.18 -8.39
C VAL A 328 5.04 4.75 -7.90
N ASP A 329 6.32 4.40 -7.78
CA ASP A 329 6.71 3.11 -7.20
C ASP A 329 6.31 3.05 -5.72
N ASP A 330 6.50 4.12 -4.94
CA ASP A 330 6.08 4.18 -3.53
C ASP A 330 4.55 4.05 -3.40
N ARG A 331 3.79 4.78 -4.24
CA ARG A 331 2.32 4.70 -4.25
C ARG A 331 1.83 3.31 -4.67
N ALA A 332 2.49 2.68 -5.64
CA ALA A 332 2.13 1.34 -6.07
C ALA A 332 2.49 0.30 -4.99
N GLY A 333 3.64 0.43 -4.33
CA GLY A 333 4.00 -0.41 -3.18
C GLY A 333 2.97 -0.30 -2.05
N ALA A 334 2.57 0.93 -1.71
CA ALA A 334 1.50 1.18 -0.75
C ALA A 334 0.17 0.57 -1.22
N ALA A 335 -0.20 0.70 -2.49
CA ALA A 335 -1.42 0.12 -3.04
C ALA A 335 -1.46 -1.42 -2.93
N LEU A 336 -0.34 -2.12 -3.14
CA LEU A 336 -0.25 -3.56 -2.90
C LEU A 336 -0.45 -3.90 -1.43
N MET A 337 0.15 -3.13 -0.52
CA MET A 337 -0.05 -3.31 0.92
C MET A 337 -1.51 -3.08 1.32
N LEU A 338 -2.17 -2.05 0.79
CA LEU A 338 -3.60 -1.80 1.04
C LEU A 338 -4.47 -2.92 0.46
N LEU A 339 -4.16 -3.43 -0.74
CA LEU A 339 -4.84 -4.60 -1.29
C LEU A 339 -4.68 -5.84 -0.42
N PHE A 340 -3.46 -6.08 0.07
CA PHE A 340 -3.18 -7.20 0.95
C PHE A 340 -3.98 -7.10 2.25
N LEU A 341 -4.00 -5.92 2.89
CA LEU A 341 -4.77 -5.67 4.10
C LEU A 341 -6.28 -5.84 3.87
N THR A 342 -6.81 -5.30 2.77
CA THR A 342 -8.24 -5.43 2.44
C THR A 342 -8.64 -6.85 2.06
N ASP A 343 -7.77 -7.61 1.42
CA ASP A 343 -7.97 -9.04 1.18
C ASP A 343 -8.00 -9.83 2.49
N ALA A 344 -7.07 -9.55 3.42
CA ALA A 344 -7.07 -10.15 4.75
C ALA A 344 -8.36 -9.85 5.53
N VAL A 345 -8.84 -8.60 5.50
CA VAL A 345 -10.11 -8.19 6.12
C VAL A 345 -11.30 -8.94 5.54
N ARG A 346 -11.36 -9.09 4.21
CA ARG A 346 -12.44 -9.83 3.53
C ARG A 346 -12.43 -11.32 3.87
N ARG A 347 -11.26 -11.89 4.14
CA ARG A 347 -11.12 -13.28 4.58
C ARG A 347 -11.33 -13.44 6.08
N LEU A 348 -11.29 -12.37 6.87
CA LEU A 348 -11.40 -12.41 8.33
C LEU A 348 -12.61 -13.20 8.86
N PRO A 349 -13.82 -13.13 8.27
CA PRO A 349 -14.95 -13.96 8.72
C PRO A 349 -14.72 -15.47 8.61
N GLN A 350 -13.78 -15.92 7.77
CA GLN A 350 -13.40 -17.34 7.65
C GLN A 350 -12.52 -17.79 8.82
N PHE A 351 -11.83 -16.85 9.48
CA PHE A 351 -10.95 -17.08 10.61
C PHE A 351 -11.63 -16.75 11.95
N VAL A 352 -12.49 -15.74 11.96
CA VAL A 352 -13.22 -15.21 13.11
C VAL A 352 -14.70 -15.12 12.76
N PRO A 353 -15.49 -16.19 12.97
CA PRO A 353 -16.89 -16.24 12.55
C PRO A 353 -17.78 -15.13 13.14
N ASP A 354 -17.42 -14.64 14.32
CA ASP A 354 -18.15 -13.60 15.05
C ASP A 354 -17.54 -12.19 14.84
N VAL A 355 -16.76 -11.98 13.76
CA VAL A 355 -16.14 -10.67 13.52
C VAL A 355 -17.22 -9.62 13.27
N ASP A 356 -17.19 -8.56 14.08
CA ASP A 356 -18.08 -7.42 13.89
C ASP A 356 -17.52 -6.49 12.81
N THR A 357 -18.05 -6.64 11.60
CA THR A 357 -17.69 -5.80 10.44
C THR A 357 -18.06 -4.33 10.62
N GLU A 358 -19.02 -4.00 11.49
CA GLU A 358 -19.37 -2.60 11.80
C GLU A 358 -18.28 -1.96 12.67
N THR A 359 -17.79 -2.68 13.69
CA THR A 359 -16.63 -2.23 14.47
C THR A 359 -15.39 -2.05 13.58
N LEU A 360 -15.17 -2.92 12.57
CA LEU A 360 -14.06 -2.74 11.63
C LEU A 360 -14.16 -1.43 10.85
N SER A 361 -15.36 -1.01 10.42
CA SER A 361 -15.50 0.24 9.64
C SER A 361 -15.18 1.50 10.46
N VAL A 362 -15.31 1.44 11.78
CA VAL A 362 -14.90 2.52 12.70
C VAL A 362 -13.37 2.63 12.80
N VAL A 363 -12.67 1.50 12.75
CA VAL A 363 -11.20 1.46 12.96
C VAL A 363 -10.43 1.69 11.66
N PHE A 364 -11.02 1.35 10.52
CA PHE A 364 -10.40 1.51 9.21
C PHE A 364 -10.52 2.96 8.71
N PRO A 365 -9.43 3.55 8.18
CA PRO A 365 -9.51 4.84 7.51
C PRO A 365 -10.50 4.84 6.34
N PRO A 366 -11.14 5.98 6.04
CA PRO A 366 -12.19 6.07 5.01
C PRO A 366 -11.76 5.58 3.62
N PHE A 367 -10.51 5.83 3.21
CA PHE A 367 -9.99 5.41 1.90
C PHE A 367 -9.89 3.88 1.73
N LEU A 368 -10.06 3.10 2.81
CA LEU A 368 -10.11 1.64 2.75
C LEU A 368 -11.53 1.08 2.70
N HIS A 369 -12.58 1.87 2.95
CA HIS A 369 -13.94 1.34 3.07
C HIS A 369 -14.41 0.71 1.77
N ASP A 370 -14.32 1.44 0.66
CA ASP A 370 -14.67 0.92 -0.67
C ASP A 370 -13.75 -0.26 -1.08
N LEU A 371 -12.46 -0.14 -0.79
CA LEU A 371 -11.48 -1.18 -1.15
C LEU A 371 -11.68 -2.47 -0.35
N ALA A 372 -12.18 -2.40 0.88
CA ALA A 372 -12.49 -3.55 1.72
C ALA A 372 -13.93 -4.06 1.51
N GLY A 373 -14.82 -3.25 0.93
CA GLY A 373 -16.26 -3.54 0.90
C GLY A 373 -16.93 -3.35 2.27
N LEU A 374 -16.41 -2.43 3.09
CA LEU A 374 -16.99 -2.07 4.36
C LEU A 374 -18.03 -0.98 4.17
N THR A 375 -19.18 -1.12 4.82
CA THR A 375 -20.18 -0.05 4.89
C THR A 375 -19.65 1.04 5.84
N PRO A 376 -19.60 2.32 5.42
CA PRO A 376 -19.22 3.39 6.32
C PRO A 376 -20.12 3.38 7.56
N PRO A 377 -19.58 3.60 8.76
CA PRO A 377 -20.40 3.67 9.95
C PRO A 377 -21.46 4.76 9.77
N HIS A 378 -22.70 4.48 10.14
CA HIS A 378 -23.71 5.53 10.19
C HIS A 378 -23.20 6.60 11.14
N PRO A 379 -23.20 7.89 10.75
CA PRO A 379 -22.83 8.95 11.69
C PRO A 379 -23.72 8.77 12.91
N PRO A 380 -23.16 8.76 14.14
CA PRO A 380 -23.96 8.60 15.33
C PRO A 380 -25.06 9.65 15.26
N VAL A 381 -26.31 9.19 15.24
CA VAL A 381 -27.44 10.10 15.39
C VAL A 381 -27.30 10.62 16.80
N LEU A 382 -26.63 11.76 16.95
CA LEU A 382 -26.64 12.52 18.19
C LEU A 382 -28.09 12.96 18.36
N GLU A 383 -28.91 12.08 18.95
CA GLU A 383 -30.21 12.47 19.44
C GLU A 383 -29.96 13.65 20.35
N ASN A 384 -30.46 14.82 19.95
CA ASN A 384 -30.33 16.06 20.69
C ASN A 384 -30.75 15.79 22.14
N VAL A 385 -29.78 15.54 23.01
CA VAL A 385 -29.96 15.52 24.45
C VAL A 385 -30.28 16.96 24.79
N LYS A 386 -31.58 17.28 24.78
CA LYS A 386 -32.11 18.56 25.23
C LYS A 386 -31.60 18.73 26.66
N THR A 387 -30.71 19.69 26.83
CA THR A 387 -30.21 20.16 28.13
C THR A 387 -31.28 20.89 28.90
#